data_AF-A0A946VJC5-F1
#
_entry.id   AF-A0A946VJC5-F1
#
_cell.length_a   1.000
_cell.length_b   1.000
_cell.length_c   1.000
_cell.angle_alpha   90.00
_cell.angle_beta   90.00
_cell.angle_gamma   90.00
#
_symmetry.space_group_name_H-M   'P 1'
#
loop_
_entity.id
_entity.type
_entity.pdbx_description
1 polymer ?
#
loop_
_entity_poly.entity_id
_entity_poly.type
_entity_poly.pdbx_seq_one_letter_code
_entity_poly.pdbx_strand_id
1 'polypeptide(L)'
;MQSLEPVRQRALAALKNAFVADALAMPVHWYYNPMDIVREFPDGITRFEAAPAFHPSSIMSLHSTRQGGRQHAQGAGAKREIVGDVILKGKRQHWGQSNRHYHHGMEAGQNTLNAHCARVLIRALAVNAGRYDKDRFIADYIDFMTADSPRHPDTYAESYHRGFFANLEQGKPAHQCGAVTHDTASIGGLVTIAPLVFSESLQGIPLKTVQEHCVEHLMLTHPDKSLAAVCRSYVSLLDDLSNSHDFSEARELLADCVRSSMGINLPALVKSSRCVFDVIGGRFSPACFISGSWPAVLYLGYRYLENPRQGLTANA
;
A
#
# COMPACT_ATOMS: atom_id res chain seq x y z
N MET A 1 -25.76 7.77 23.32
CA MET A 1 -24.47 7.36 22.74
C MET A 1 -24.75 6.34 21.66
N GLN A 2 -24.32 6.56 20.42
CA GLN A 2 -24.28 5.50 19.41
C GLN A 2 -23.38 4.36 19.94
N SER A 3 -23.77 3.11 19.71
CA SER A 3 -22.92 1.97 20.05
C SER A 3 -21.65 2.03 19.20
N LEU A 4 -20.47 1.98 19.83
CA LEU A 4 -19.20 1.87 19.11
C LEU A 4 -18.96 0.44 18.56
N GLU A 5 -19.83 -0.51 18.88
CA GLU A 5 -19.64 -1.91 18.50
C GLU A 5 -19.67 -2.13 16.98
N PRO A 6 -20.61 -1.56 16.19
CA PRO A 6 -20.58 -1.67 14.73
C PRO A 6 -19.32 -1.04 14.11
N VAL A 7 -18.89 0.12 14.61
CA VAL A 7 -17.67 0.82 14.16
C VAL A 7 -16.44 -0.06 14.40
N ARG A 8 -16.32 -0.64 15.60
CA ARG A 8 -15.22 -1.55 15.95
C ARG A 8 -15.22 -2.80 15.08
N GLN A 9 -16.37 -3.39 14.80
CA GLN A 9 -16.48 -4.57 13.92
C GLN A 9 -16.05 -4.25 12.50
N ARG A 10 -16.42 -3.08 11.97
CA ARG A 10 -15.99 -2.60 10.64
C ARG A 10 -14.49 -2.35 10.58
N ALA A 11 -13.93 -1.66 11.57
CA ALA A 11 -12.48 -1.45 11.68
C ALA A 11 -11.71 -2.79 11.69
N LEU A 12 -12.17 -3.75 12.50
CA LEU A 12 -11.57 -5.08 12.57
C LEU A 12 -11.66 -5.82 11.23
N ALA A 13 -12.82 -5.78 10.58
CA ALA A 13 -13.02 -6.40 9.27
C ALA A 13 -12.16 -5.75 8.19
N ALA A 14 -12.08 -4.42 8.16
CA ALA A 14 -11.25 -3.67 7.23
C ALA A 14 -9.76 -4.03 7.37
N LEU A 15 -9.24 -4.06 8.60
CA LEU A 15 -7.85 -4.44 8.84
C LEU A 15 -7.57 -5.89 8.44
N LYS A 16 -8.43 -6.84 8.82
CA LYS A 16 -8.28 -8.24 8.39
C LYS A 16 -8.29 -8.37 6.87
N ASN A 17 -9.23 -7.70 6.20
CA ASN A 17 -9.36 -7.74 4.75
C ASN A 17 -8.16 -7.09 4.05
N ALA A 18 -7.53 -6.07 4.62
CA ALA A 18 -6.30 -5.49 4.07
C ALA A 18 -5.15 -6.53 4.03
N PHE A 19 -4.98 -7.32 5.08
CA PHE A 19 -3.98 -8.40 5.10
C PHE A 19 -4.33 -9.55 4.15
N VAL A 20 -5.62 -9.90 4.02
CA VAL A 20 -6.07 -10.90 3.05
C VAL A 20 -5.83 -10.40 1.61
N ALA A 21 -6.16 -9.14 1.33
CA ALA A 21 -5.99 -8.53 0.02
C ALA A 21 -4.51 -8.51 -0.42
N ASP A 22 -3.63 -8.10 0.49
CA ASP A 22 -2.18 -8.07 0.24
C ASP A 22 -1.62 -9.46 -0.08
N ALA A 23 -1.98 -10.48 0.70
CA ALA A 23 -1.56 -11.85 0.43
C ALA A 23 -2.17 -12.45 -0.85
N LEU A 24 -3.42 -12.05 -1.19
CA LEU A 24 -4.10 -12.49 -2.40
C LEU A 24 -3.47 -11.88 -3.67
N ALA A 25 -3.09 -10.60 -3.62
CA ALA A 25 -2.52 -9.88 -4.77
C ALA A 25 -1.01 -10.10 -4.94
N MET A 26 -0.30 -10.58 -3.91
CA MET A 26 1.14 -10.81 -3.95
C MET A 26 1.64 -11.62 -5.18
N PRO A 27 0.99 -12.74 -5.59
CA PRO A 27 1.46 -13.59 -6.70
C PRO A 27 1.38 -12.95 -8.10
N VAL A 28 0.58 -11.89 -8.23
CA VAL A 28 0.33 -11.16 -9.48
C VAL A 28 0.90 -9.74 -9.45
N HIS A 29 1.61 -9.38 -8.38
CA HIS A 29 2.23 -8.06 -8.28
C HIS A 29 3.24 -7.86 -9.42
N TRP A 30 3.23 -6.67 -10.03
CA TRP A 30 4.01 -6.27 -11.21
C TRP A 30 3.57 -6.84 -12.57
N TYR A 31 2.46 -7.56 -12.63
CA TYR A 31 1.84 -7.93 -13.91
C TYR A 31 1.03 -6.76 -14.50
N TYR A 32 1.64 -6.01 -15.43
CA TYR A 32 0.95 -4.92 -16.13
C TYR A 32 0.12 -5.38 -17.33
N ASN A 33 0.37 -6.59 -17.83
CA ASN A 33 -0.39 -7.21 -18.90
C ASN A 33 -1.30 -8.29 -18.31
N PRO A 34 -2.63 -8.08 -18.27
CA PRO A 34 -3.56 -9.06 -17.71
C PRO A 34 -3.48 -10.45 -18.37
N MET A 35 -3.09 -10.53 -19.65
CA MET A 35 -2.95 -11.83 -20.32
C MET A 35 -1.82 -12.67 -19.76
N ASP A 36 -0.81 -12.05 -19.15
CA ASP A 36 0.25 -12.78 -18.46
C ASP A 36 -0.25 -13.36 -17.13
N ILE A 37 -1.19 -12.70 -16.45
CA ILE A 37 -1.88 -13.25 -15.28
C ILE A 37 -2.72 -14.47 -15.70
N VAL A 38 -3.51 -14.36 -16.77
CA VAL A 38 -4.32 -15.48 -17.26
C VAL A 38 -3.45 -16.66 -17.71
N ARG A 39 -2.25 -16.42 -18.24
CA ARG A 39 -1.34 -17.51 -18.62
C ARG A 39 -0.77 -18.24 -17.40
N GLU A 40 -0.41 -17.51 -16.35
CA GLU A 40 0.15 -18.08 -15.12
C GLU A 40 -0.95 -18.70 -14.22
N PHE A 41 -2.12 -18.04 -14.18
CA PHE A 41 -3.30 -18.40 -13.39
C PHE A 41 -4.54 -18.46 -14.30
N PRO A 42 -4.80 -19.59 -14.99
CA PRO A 42 -5.89 -19.71 -15.97
C PRO A 42 -7.29 -19.38 -15.42
N ASP A 43 -7.53 -19.71 -14.15
CA ASP A 43 -8.80 -19.42 -13.45
C ASP A 43 -8.80 -18.06 -12.74
N GLY A 44 -7.74 -17.27 -12.92
CA GLY A 44 -7.44 -16.09 -12.11
C GLY A 44 -7.09 -16.44 -10.66
N ILE A 45 -6.90 -15.42 -9.84
CA ILE A 45 -6.62 -15.58 -8.41
C ILE A 45 -7.92 -15.86 -7.66
N THR A 46 -8.09 -17.09 -7.19
CA THR A 46 -9.29 -17.55 -6.45
C THR A 46 -9.00 -17.98 -5.01
N ARG A 47 -7.72 -18.14 -4.67
CA ARG A 47 -7.16 -18.52 -3.38
C ARG A 47 -5.78 -17.88 -3.20
N PHE A 48 -5.17 -18.05 -2.04
CA PHE A 48 -3.78 -17.68 -1.85
C PHE A 48 -2.87 -18.60 -2.67
N GLU A 49 -1.93 -18.01 -3.39
CA GLU A 49 -0.92 -18.71 -4.17
C GLU A 49 0.48 -18.28 -3.72
N ALA A 50 1.48 -19.13 -3.96
CA ALA A 50 2.87 -18.74 -3.79
C ALA A 50 3.29 -17.78 -4.91
N ALA A 51 4.35 -17.01 -4.69
CA ALA A 51 4.96 -16.20 -5.75
C ALA A 51 5.49 -17.12 -6.87
N PRO A 52 5.09 -16.91 -8.14
CA PRO A 52 5.67 -17.63 -9.26
C PRO A 52 7.19 -17.52 -9.26
N ALA A 53 7.90 -18.58 -9.67
CA ALA A 53 9.35 -18.50 -9.82
C ALA A 53 9.75 -17.56 -10.97
N PHE A 54 8.94 -17.59 -12.04
CA PHE A 54 9.12 -16.84 -13.27
C PHE A 54 8.13 -15.66 -13.34
N HIS A 55 8.59 -14.50 -13.82
CA HIS A 55 7.75 -13.33 -14.08
C HIS A 55 8.06 -12.81 -15.50
N PRO A 56 7.07 -12.76 -16.42
CA PRO A 56 7.30 -12.59 -17.86
C PRO A 56 7.88 -11.22 -18.23
N SER A 57 7.54 -10.18 -17.46
CA SER A 57 7.87 -8.78 -17.74
C SER A 57 8.60 -8.09 -16.60
N SER A 58 9.41 -8.85 -15.83
CA SER A 58 10.14 -8.29 -14.68
C SER A 58 11.12 -7.21 -15.12
N ILE A 59 10.94 -6.01 -14.58
CA ILE A 59 11.85 -4.87 -14.77
C ILE A 59 12.77 -4.66 -13.55
N MET A 60 12.94 -5.67 -12.70
CA MET A 60 13.75 -5.58 -11.48
C MET A 60 15.19 -5.12 -11.75
N SER A 61 15.76 -5.46 -12.92
CA SER A 61 17.08 -4.99 -13.35
C SER A 61 17.19 -3.47 -13.52
N LEU A 62 16.06 -2.77 -13.66
CA LEU A 62 16.03 -1.31 -13.71
C LEU A 62 15.99 -0.67 -12.32
N HIS A 63 15.72 -1.42 -11.25
CA HIS A 63 15.57 -0.89 -9.90
C HIS A 63 16.93 -0.71 -9.21
N SER A 64 17.14 0.46 -8.60
CA SER A 64 18.38 0.71 -7.85
C SER A 64 18.43 -0.09 -6.55
N THR A 65 19.54 -0.75 -6.25
CA THR A 65 19.75 -1.39 -4.94
C THR A 65 20.35 -0.45 -3.89
N ARG A 66 20.66 0.80 -4.26
CA ARG A 66 21.36 1.80 -3.42
C ARG A 66 20.52 3.00 -3.01
N GLN A 67 19.39 3.24 -3.69
CA GLN A 67 18.52 4.38 -3.46
C GLN A 67 17.12 4.10 -4.01
N GLY A 68 16.17 5.00 -3.77
CA GLY A 68 14.86 4.98 -4.41
C GLY A 68 14.94 5.15 -5.92
N GLY A 69 13.90 4.70 -6.63
CA GLY A 69 13.77 4.83 -8.07
C GLY A 69 14.62 3.83 -8.87
N ARG A 70 14.94 4.22 -10.11
CA ARG A 70 15.67 3.40 -11.09
C ARG A 70 17.19 3.55 -10.96
N GLN A 71 17.91 2.59 -11.52
CA GLN A 71 19.37 2.67 -11.66
C GLN A 71 19.73 3.71 -12.72
N HIS A 72 20.46 4.75 -12.32
CA HIS A 72 21.06 5.70 -13.23
C HIS A 72 22.56 5.36 -13.39
N ALA A 73 23.11 5.63 -14.57
CA ALA A 73 24.55 5.56 -14.78
C ALA A 73 25.21 6.62 -13.89
N GLN A 74 25.91 6.15 -12.85
CA GLN A 74 26.77 6.88 -11.93
C GLN A 74 26.11 7.78 -10.88
N GLY A 75 26.45 7.45 -9.62
CA GLY A 75 26.37 8.30 -8.44
C GLY A 75 27.29 7.68 -7.39
N ALA A 76 28.54 8.13 -7.35
CA ALA A 76 29.52 7.71 -6.36
C ALA A 76 29.10 8.27 -5.00
N GLY A 77 28.50 7.45 -4.13
CA GLY A 77 28.04 7.96 -2.82
C GLY A 77 27.73 6.90 -1.76
N ALA A 78 27.07 5.80 -2.11
CA ALA A 78 26.77 4.77 -1.12
C ALA A 78 27.93 3.78 -0.97
N LYS A 79 28.53 3.71 0.23
CA LYS A 79 29.56 2.71 0.58
C LYS A 79 29.00 1.29 0.71
N ARG A 80 27.69 1.15 0.99
CA ARG A 80 26.96 -0.12 1.18
C ARG A 80 25.74 -0.20 0.26
N GLU A 81 25.32 -1.40 -0.10
CA GLU A 81 24.06 -1.64 -0.82
C GLU A 81 22.89 -1.51 0.17
N ILE A 82 21.91 -0.67 -0.14
CA ILE A 82 20.72 -0.54 0.73
C ILE A 82 19.97 -1.85 0.79
N VAL A 83 19.73 -2.47 -0.38
CA VAL A 83 19.21 -3.82 -0.46
C VAL A 83 20.35 -4.83 -0.28
N GLY A 84 20.28 -5.63 0.78
CA GLY A 84 21.25 -6.69 1.06
C GLY A 84 22.13 -6.44 2.27
N ASP A 85 22.58 -5.19 2.47
CA ASP A 85 23.45 -4.84 3.59
C ASP A 85 22.69 -4.08 4.70
N VAL A 86 21.76 -3.19 4.34
CA VAL A 86 21.04 -2.32 5.29
C VAL A 86 19.65 -2.87 5.57
N ILE A 87 18.84 -3.04 4.52
CA ILE A 87 17.51 -3.67 4.56
C ILE A 87 17.51 -4.93 3.70
N LEU A 88 16.50 -5.79 3.87
CA LEU A 88 16.44 -7.07 3.14
C LEU A 88 17.75 -7.86 3.26
N LYS A 89 18.35 -7.87 4.46
CA LYS A 89 19.69 -8.44 4.69
C LYS A 89 19.76 -9.89 4.19
N GLY A 90 20.78 -10.19 3.41
CA GLY A 90 20.97 -11.51 2.80
C GLY A 90 20.02 -11.86 1.65
N LYS A 91 19.28 -10.88 1.08
CA LYS A 91 18.37 -11.09 -0.08
C LYS A 91 18.85 -10.42 -1.38
N ARG A 92 20.03 -9.80 -1.40
CA ARG A 92 20.58 -9.09 -2.58
C ARG A 92 20.66 -9.98 -3.82
N GLN A 93 20.98 -11.25 -3.66
CA GLN A 93 21.08 -12.22 -4.76
C GLN A 93 19.78 -12.36 -5.55
N HIS A 94 18.61 -12.05 -4.95
CA HIS A 94 17.33 -12.10 -5.65
C HIS A 94 17.04 -10.86 -6.51
N TRP A 95 17.88 -9.81 -6.43
CA TRP A 95 17.69 -8.55 -7.16
C TRP A 95 18.48 -8.49 -8.46
N GLY A 96 17.87 -7.90 -9.48
CA GLY A 96 18.47 -7.67 -10.80
C GLY A 96 18.50 -8.90 -11.72
N GLN A 97 17.89 -10.01 -11.32
CA GLN A 97 17.77 -11.19 -12.17
C GLN A 97 16.61 -11.05 -13.16
N SER A 98 16.86 -11.38 -14.42
CA SER A 98 15.83 -11.42 -15.46
C SER A 98 14.74 -12.42 -15.10
N ASN A 99 13.49 -12.03 -15.36
CA ASN A 99 12.30 -12.87 -15.18
C ASN A 99 12.12 -13.49 -13.80
N ARG A 100 12.78 -12.96 -12.76
CA ARG A 100 12.52 -13.35 -11.38
C ARG A 100 11.35 -12.53 -10.85
N HIS A 101 10.42 -13.21 -10.20
CA HIS A 101 9.33 -12.55 -9.50
C HIS A 101 9.85 -11.69 -8.34
N TYR A 102 9.18 -10.56 -8.10
CA TYR A 102 9.61 -9.56 -7.11
C TYR A 102 9.64 -10.15 -5.70
N HIS A 103 8.61 -10.94 -5.39
CA HIS A 103 8.40 -11.65 -4.13
C HIS A 103 8.95 -13.08 -4.14
N HIS A 104 10.07 -13.33 -4.83
CA HIS A 104 10.64 -14.66 -5.01
C HIS A 104 10.72 -15.48 -3.71
N GLY A 105 10.14 -16.68 -3.72
CA GLY A 105 10.17 -17.61 -2.60
C GLY A 105 9.12 -17.34 -1.51
N MET A 106 8.26 -16.33 -1.67
CA MET A 106 7.12 -16.16 -0.78
C MET A 106 6.06 -17.25 -1.02
N GLU A 107 5.56 -17.80 0.07
CA GLU A 107 4.56 -18.88 0.07
C GLU A 107 3.12 -18.33 0.06
N ALA A 108 2.17 -19.20 -0.26
CA ALA A 108 0.76 -18.87 -0.23
C ALA A 108 0.32 -18.33 1.13
N GLY A 109 -0.31 -17.15 1.12
CA GLY A 109 -0.87 -16.50 2.31
C GLY A 109 0.12 -15.61 3.06
N GLN A 110 1.37 -15.50 2.59
CA GLN A 110 2.34 -14.57 3.17
C GLN A 110 2.07 -13.13 2.71
N ASN A 111 2.25 -12.20 3.64
CA ASN A 111 2.10 -10.77 3.38
C ASN A 111 3.37 -10.14 2.82
N THR A 112 3.20 -9.13 1.96
CA THR A 112 4.29 -8.30 1.44
C THR A 112 4.85 -7.39 2.53
N LEU A 113 6.00 -6.78 2.25
CA LEU A 113 6.68 -5.86 3.15
C LEU A 113 5.78 -4.71 3.64
N ASN A 114 4.90 -4.17 2.80
CA ASN A 114 4.04 -3.03 3.18
C ASN A 114 3.02 -3.42 4.26
N ALA A 115 2.38 -4.58 4.11
CA ALA A 115 1.49 -5.11 5.14
C ALA A 115 2.26 -5.41 6.43
N HIS A 116 3.50 -5.88 6.35
CA HIS A 116 4.36 -5.98 7.53
C HIS A 116 4.65 -4.61 8.18
N CYS A 117 4.85 -3.55 7.41
CA CYS A 117 4.99 -2.18 7.93
C CYS A 117 3.68 -1.67 8.58
N ALA A 118 2.51 -2.02 8.04
CA ALA A 118 1.24 -1.76 8.72
C ALA A 118 1.16 -2.47 10.08
N ARG A 119 1.70 -3.70 10.21
CA ARG A 119 1.81 -4.38 11.52
C ARG A 119 2.78 -3.70 12.48
N VAL A 120 3.84 -3.06 11.99
CA VAL A 120 4.73 -2.24 12.82
C VAL A 120 3.95 -1.10 13.45
N LEU A 121 3.18 -0.35 12.64
CA LEU A 121 2.32 0.72 13.14
C LEU A 121 1.25 0.21 14.12
N ILE A 122 0.56 -0.89 13.80
CA ILE A 122 -0.44 -1.49 14.70
C ILE A 122 0.17 -1.81 16.07
N ARG A 123 1.39 -2.35 16.11
CA ARG A 123 2.10 -2.63 17.36
C ARG A 123 2.47 -1.35 18.10
N ALA A 124 2.98 -0.34 17.40
CA ALA A 124 3.31 0.96 17.98
C ALA A 124 2.08 1.63 18.62
N LEU A 125 0.93 1.55 17.96
CA LEU A 125 -0.35 2.02 18.50
C LEU A 125 -0.78 1.19 19.73
N ALA A 126 -0.71 -0.14 19.65
CA ALA A 126 -1.16 -1.03 20.72
C ALA A 126 -0.39 -0.82 22.03
N VAL A 127 0.93 -0.63 21.96
CA VAL A 127 1.77 -0.37 23.15
C VAL A 127 1.62 1.05 23.69
N ASN A 128 1.03 1.97 22.91
CA ASN A 128 0.76 3.36 23.29
C ASN A 128 -0.74 3.64 23.50
N ALA A 129 -1.49 2.64 23.97
CA ALA A 129 -2.93 2.75 24.28
C ALA A 129 -3.77 3.31 23.11
N GLY A 130 -3.42 2.95 21.88
CA GLY A 130 -4.11 3.36 20.66
C GLY A 130 -3.79 4.80 20.20
N ARG A 131 -2.87 5.50 20.87
CA ARG A 131 -2.46 6.87 20.53
C ARG A 131 -1.26 6.87 19.59
N TYR A 132 -1.31 7.73 18.58
CA TYR A 132 -0.20 7.88 17.66
C TYR A 132 0.99 8.63 18.28
N ASP A 133 2.18 8.12 17.99
CA ASP A 133 3.45 8.78 18.27
C ASP A 133 4.36 8.53 17.06
N LYS A 134 4.69 9.60 16.35
CA LYS A 134 5.52 9.56 15.14
C LYS A 134 6.94 9.09 15.43
N ASP A 135 7.51 9.49 16.57
CA ASP A 135 8.89 9.21 16.94
C ASP A 135 9.00 7.73 17.30
N ARG A 136 7.96 7.20 17.97
CA ARG A 136 7.84 5.77 18.21
C ARG A 136 7.73 4.98 16.91
N PHE A 137 6.82 5.35 16.01
CA PHE A 137 6.65 4.63 14.75
C PHE A 137 7.93 4.61 13.93
N ILE A 138 8.61 5.75 13.77
CA ILE A 138 9.79 5.79 12.93
C ILE A 138 10.96 5.00 13.52
N ALA A 139 11.10 4.98 14.85
CA ALA A 139 12.06 4.12 15.53
C ALA A 139 11.74 2.63 15.30
N ASP A 140 10.49 2.22 15.51
CA ASP A 140 10.06 0.83 15.31
C ASP A 140 10.19 0.39 13.84
N TYR A 141 9.94 1.29 12.88
CA TYR A 141 10.13 1.06 11.45
C TYR A 141 11.62 0.87 11.09
N ILE A 142 12.51 1.70 11.61
CA ILE A 142 13.96 1.55 11.40
C ILE A 142 14.44 0.23 11.99
N ASP A 143 14.08 -0.08 13.24
CA ASP A 143 14.44 -1.34 13.89
C ASP A 143 13.94 -2.56 13.11
N PHE A 144 12.68 -2.54 12.67
CA PHE A 144 12.09 -3.62 11.87
C PHE A 144 12.84 -3.85 10.54
N MET A 145 13.13 -2.77 9.81
CA MET A 145 13.72 -2.83 8.47
C MET A 145 15.21 -3.17 8.47
N THR A 146 15.93 -2.82 9.55
CA THR A 146 17.39 -3.00 9.67
C THR A 146 17.79 -4.18 10.56
N ALA A 147 16.83 -4.97 11.03
CA ALA A 147 17.08 -6.17 11.82
C ALA A 147 18.08 -7.11 11.12
N ASP A 148 19.05 -7.66 11.88
CA ASP A 148 20.08 -8.56 11.32
C ASP A 148 19.49 -9.78 10.64
N SER A 149 18.47 -10.39 11.27
CA SER A 149 17.60 -11.36 10.62
C SER A 149 16.33 -10.66 10.13
N PRO A 150 16.03 -10.67 8.82
CA PRO A 150 14.79 -10.10 8.29
C PRO A 150 13.56 -10.68 8.99
N ARG A 151 12.68 -9.81 9.50
CA ARG A 151 11.47 -10.21 10.25
C ARG A 151 10.24 -10.40 9.36
N HIS A 152 10.47 -10.59 8.06
CA HIS A 152 9.46 -10.79 7.03
C HIS A 152 10.05 -11.62 5.87
N PRO A 153 9.22 -12.39 5.13
CA PRO A 153 9.69 -13.27 4.08
C PRO A 153 10.01 -12.52 2.77
N ASP A 154 9.42 -11.34 2.57
CA ASP A 154 9.50 -10.60 1.30
C ASP A 154 10.93 -10.29 0.83
N THR A 155 11.19 -10.52 -0.44
CA THR A 155 12.44 -10.20 -1.14
C THR A 155 12.41 -8.84 -1.82
N TYR A 156 11.26 -8.17 -1.87
CA TYR A 156 11.08 -6.88 -2.52
C TYR A 156 10.91 -5.73 -1.52
N ALA A 157 11.41 -4.55 -1.91
CA ALA A 157 11.20 -3.30 -1.19
C ALA A 157 10.97 -2.19 -2.22
N GLU A 158 9.86 -1.48 -2.07
CA GLU A 158 9.49 -0.38 -2.95
C GLU A 158 10.52 0.76 -2.93
N SER A 159 10.39 1.67 -3.91
CA SER A 159 11.24 2.85 -4.07
C SER A 159 11.36 3.68 -2.79
N TYR A 160 10.25 3.93 -2.08
CA TYR A 160 10.25 4.77 -0.90
C TYR A 160 11.04 4.15 0.27
N HIS A 161 10.99 2.82 0.45
CA HIS A 161 11.79 2.12 1.46
C HIS A 161 13.28 2.29 1.16
N ARG A 162 13.68 1.98 -0.07
CA ARG A 162 15.10 2.09 -0.49
C ARG A 162 15.60 3.53 -0.37
N GLY A 163 14.78 4.49 -0.78
CA GLY A 163 15.11 5.91 -0.68
C GLY A 163 15.22 6.39 0.77
N PHE A 164 14.33 5.93 1.66
CA PHE A 164 14.39 6.25 3.08
C PHE A 164 15.72 5.81 3.70
N PHE A 165 16.11 4.55 3.51
CA PHE A 165 17.34 4.04 4.11
C PHE A 165 18.62 4.57 3.43
N ALA A 166 18.56 4.94 2.14
CA ALA A 166 19.65 5.67 1.49
C ALA A 166 19.90 7.04 2.13
N ASN A 167 18.83 7.76 2.46
CA ASN A 167 18.92 9.03 3.17
C ASN A 167 19.43 8.85 4.61
N LEU A 168 18.98 7.79 5.30
CA LEU A 168 19.42 7.48 6.66
C LEU A 168 20.92 7.15 6.72
N GLU A 169 21.43 6.33 5.79
CA GLU A 169 22.87 6.01 5.67
C GLU A 169 23.73 7.24 5.34
N GLN A 170 23.13 8.30 4.77
CA GLN A 170 23.81 9.58 4.55
C GLN A 170 23.80 10.50 5.78
N GLY A 171 23.28 10.02 6.92
CA GLY A 171 23.25 10.77 8.19
C GLY A 171 22.10 11.78 8.28
N LYS A 172 21.10 11.72 7.39
CA LYS A 172 19.92 12.58 7.54
C LYS A 172 19.12 12.16 8.78
N PRO A 173 18.50 13.12 9.50
CA PRO A 173 17.58 12.79 10.57
C PRO A 173 16.44 11.89 10.06
N ALA A 174 16.03 10.89 10.85
CA ALA A 174 15.02 9.91 10.46
C ALA A 174 13.73 10.56 9.92
N HIS A 175 13.25 11.61 10.58
CA HIS A 175 12.05 12.36 10.17
C HIS A 175 12.19 13.13 8.84
N GLN A 176 13.39 13.19 8.26
CA GLN A 176 13.69 13.83 6.96
C GLN A 176 14.19 12.81 5.92
N CYS A 177 14.04 11.51 6.19
CA CYS A 177 14.54 10.47 5.31
C CYS A 177 13.58 10.11 4.17
N GLY A 178 12.29 10.49 4.23
CA GLY A 178 11.35 10.31 3.13
C GLY A 178 11.94 10.77 1.79
N ALA A 179 11.98 9.88 0.79
CA ALA A 179 12.63 10.16 -0.48
C ALA A 179 11.64 10.72 -1.51
N VAL A 180 12.08 11.74 -2.24
CA VAL A 180 11.33 12.29 -3.38
C VAL A 180 11.87 11.65 -4.66
N THR A 181 10.99 10.93 -5.35
CA THR A 181 11.22 10.17 -6.57
C THR A 181 9.98 10.31 -7.45
N HIS A 182 10.06 9.86 -8.70
CA HIS A 182 8.92 9.92 -9.63
C HIS A 182 7.66 9.16 -9.16
N ASP A 183 7.83 8.20 -8.24
CA ASP A 183 6.80 7.31 -7.72
C ASP A 183 6.49 7.58 -6.22
N THR A 184 6.94 8.72 -5.68
CA THR A 184 6.62 9.12 -4.31
C THR A 184 5.12 9.31 -4.10
N ALA A 185 4.39 9.81 -5.10
CA ALA A 185 2.93 9.86 -5.05
C ALA A 185 2.34 8.51 -5.48
N SER A 186 2.32 7.54 -4.57
CA SER A 186 1.85 6.17 -4.83
C SER A 186 0.91 5.63 -3.75
N ILE A 187 0.13 4.60 -4.11
CA ILE A 187 -0.82 3.94 -3.19
C ILE A 187 -0.14 3.26 -2.00
N GLY A 188 1.15 2.90 -2.12
CA GLY A 188 1.93 2.30 -1.03
C GLY A 188 1.91 3.18 0.23
N GLY A 189 1.90 4.51 0.07
CA GLY A 189 1.80 5.45 1.19
C GLY A 189 0.48 5.41 1.96
N LEU A 190 -0.56 4.78 1.43
CA LEU A 190 -1.86 4.65 2.12
C LEU A 190 -1.98 3.35 2.93
N VAL A 191 -1.09 2.37 2.75
CA VAL A 191 -1.20 1.02 3.36
C VAL A 191 -1.21 1.09 4.89
N THR A 192 -0.43 2.00 5.47
CA THR A 192 -0.35 2.18 6.94
C THR A 192 -1.37 3.19 7.48
N ILE A 193 -2.13 3.89 6.64
CA ILE A 193 -3.04 4.95 7.08
C ILE A 193 -4.28 4.38 7.78
N ALA A 194 -4.89 3.32 7.23
CA ALA A 194 -6.11 2.75 7.80
C ALA A 194 -5.97 2.29 9.28
N PRO A 195 -4.90 1.59 9.69
CA PRO A 195 -4.65 1.29 11.10
C PRO A 195 -4.66 2.52 12.02
N LEU A 196 -4.05 3.62 11.57
CA LEU A 196 -3.98 4.86 12.34
C LEU A 196 -5.38 5.48 12.50
N VAL A 197 -6.12 5.61 11.40
CA VAL A 197 -7.49 6.14 11.40
C VAL A 197 -8.37 5.36 12.37
N PHE A 198 -8.42 4.05 12.24
CA PHE A 198 -9.31 3.24 13.08
C PHE A 198 -8.90 3.27 14.56
N SER A 199 -7.59 3.27 14.85
CA SER A 199 -7.11 3.33 16.23
C SER A 199 -7.54 4.64 16.90
N GLU A 200 -7.26 5.78 16.26
CA GLU A 200 -7.53 7.09 16.85
C GLU A 200 -9.02 7.44 16.86
N SER A 201 -9.78 7.09 15.81
CA SER A 201 -11.25 7.25 15.81
C SER A 201 -11.90 6.45 16.95
N LEU A 202 -11.43 5.23 17.23
CA LEU A 202 -11.91 4.43 18.37
C LEU A 202 -11.50 4.99 19.73
N GLN A 203 -10.49 5.86 19.79
CA GLN A 203 -10.13 6.63 20.99
C GLN A 203 -10.93 7.95 21.10
N GLY A 204 -11.81 8.24 20.14
CA GLY A 204 -12.60 9.48 20.12
C GLY A 204 -11.78 10.72 19.76
N ILE A 205 -10.64 10.55 19.08
CA ILE A 205 -9.86 11.68 18.56
C ILE A 205 -10.64 12.36 17.43
N PRO A 206 -10.77 13.71 17.42
CA PRO A 206 -11.51 14.41 16.37
C PRO A 206 -10.93 14.15 14.97
N LEU A 207 -11.79 13.96 13.96
CA LEU A 207 -11.40 13.64 12.58
C LEU A 207 -10.30 14.57 12.03
N LYS A 208 -10.39 15.87 12.30
CA LYS A 208 -9.37 16.84 11.88
C LYS A 208 -7.99 16.52 12.44
N THR A 209 -7.91 16.14 13.72
CA THR A 209 -6.66 15.73 14.37
C THR A 209 -6.15 14.40 13.80
N VAL A 210 -7.05 13.44 13.55
CA VAL A 210 -6.69 12.17 12.87
C VAL A 210 -6.10 12.44 11.48
N GLN A 211 -6.68 13.36 10.71
CA GLN A 211 -6.15 13.78 9.42
C GLN A 211 -4.74 14.41 9.54
N GLU A 212 -4.52 15.25 10.53
CA GLU A 212 -3.21 15.87 10.80
C GLU A 212 -2.16 14.80 11.13
N HIS A 213 -2.47 13.85 12.02
CA HIS A 213 -1.58 12.74 12.35
C HIS A 213 -1.32 11.80 11.17
N CYS A 214 -2.34 11.49 10.37
CA CYS A 214 -2.18 10.66 9.17
C CYS A 214 -1.31 11.32 8.11
N VAL A 215 -1.42 12.63 7.93
CA VAL A 215 -0.54 13.38 7.03
C VAL A 215 0.88 13.44 7.60
N GLU A 216 1.06 13.69 8.89
CA GLU A 216 2.38 13.66 9.53
C GLU A 216 3.06 12.29 9.36
N HIS A 217 2.31 11.21 9.58
CA HIS A 217 2.75 9.83 9.36
C HIS A 217 3.19 9.58 7.90
N LEU A 218 2.33 9.96 6.96
CA LEU A 218 2.61 9.82 5.52
C LEU A 218 3.91 10.53 5.13
N MET A 219 4.11 11.76 5.61
CA MET A 219 5.25 12.60 5.23
C MET A 219 6.60 12.04 5.70
N LEU A 220 6.64 11.10 6.65
CA LEU A 220 7.87 10.41 7.06
C LEU A 220 8.50 9.60 5.91
N THR A 221 7.69 9.10 4.99
CA THR A 221 8.13 8.19 3.92
C THR A 221 7.76 8.70 2.52
N HIS A 222 6.64 9.40 2.38
CA HIS A 222 6.10 9.91 1.12
C HIS A 222 5.89 11.44 1.20
N PRO A 223 6.95 12.26 1.15
CA PRO A 223 6.85 13.72 1.32
C PRO A 223 6.29 14.41 0.07
N ASP A 224 5.03 14.12 -0.28
CA ASP A 224 4.33 14.65 -1.45
C ASP A 224 2.99 15.31 -1.08
N LYS A 225 2.79 16.56 -1.54
CA LYS A 225 1.61 17.36 -1.20
C LYS A 225 0.33 16.84 -1.87
N SER A 226 0.44 16.27 -3.06
CA SER A 226 -0.73 15.74 -3.78
C SER A 226 -1.22 14.45 -3.12
N LEU A 227 -0.29 13.57 -2.70
CA LEU A 227 -0.61 12.38 -1.93
C LEU A 227 -1.17 12.73 -0.55
N ALA A 228 -0.67 13.79 0.09
CA ALA A 228 -1.25 14.27 1.35
C ALA A 228 -2.71 14.76 1.20
N ALA A 229 -3.10 15.31 0.05
CA ALA A 229 -4.50 15.66 -0.22
C ALA A 229 -5.38 14.40 -0.41
N VAL A 230 -4.87 13.39 -1.13
CA VAL A 230 -5.53 12.09 -1.27
C VAL A 230 -5.65 11.39 0.08
N CYS A 231 -4.61 11.42 0.92
CA CYS A 231 -4.63 10.86 2.26
C CYS A 231 -5.74 11.49 3.12
N ARG A 232 -5.91 12.82 3.12
CA ARG A 232 -7.04 13.46 3.83
C ARG A 232 -8.39 12.97 3.33
N SER A 233 -8.55 12.82 2.01
CA SER A 233 -9.78 12.29 1.41
C SER A 233 -10.03 10.84 1.80
N TYR A 234 -8.97 10.02 1.89
CA TYR A 234 -9.03 8.64 2.34
C TYR A 234 -9.41 8.54 3.82
N VAL A 235 -8.83 9.37 4.68
CA VAL A 235 -9.16 9.44 6.12
C VAL A 235 -10.64 9.80 6.31
N SER A 236 -11.13 10.83 5.61
CA SER A 236 -12.56 11.20 5.66
C SER A 236 -13.46 10.05 5.19
N LEU A 237 -13.12 9.43 4.06
CA LEU A 237 -13.90 8.31 3.53
C LEU A 237 -13.95 7.13 4.51
N LEU A 238 -12.83 6.79 5.17
CA LEU A 238 -12.81 5.71 6.16
C LEU A 238 -13.66 6.03 7.38
N ASP A 239 -13.65 7.28 7.84
CA ASP A 239 -14.49 7.74 8.95
C ASP A 239 -15.97 7.65 8.59
N ASP A 240 -16.36 8.17 7.42
CA ASP A 240 -17.75 8.14 6.93
C ASP A 240 -18.23 6.70 6.71
N LEU A 241 -17.43 5.85 6.04
CA LEU A 241 -17.77 4.44 5.83
C LEU A 241 -17.90 3.67 7.14
N SER A 242 -17.07 3.99 8.14
CA SER A 242 -17.16 3.38 9.47
C SER A 242 -18.47 3.71 10.17
N ASN A 243 -19.07 4.85 9.86
CA ASN A 243 -20.32 5.34 10.45
C ASN A 243 -21.57 5.12 9.58
N SER A 244 -21.42 4.76 8.29
CA SER A 244 -22.53 4.51 7.36
C SER A 244 -23.58 3.52 7.89
N HIS A 245 -24.84 3.65 7.51
CA HIS A 245 -25.92 2.79 8.01
C HIS A 245 -26.18 1.57 7.13
N ASP A 246 -26.01 1.72 5.82
CA ASP A 246 -26.27 0.67 4.84
C ASP A 246 -25.37 0.78 3.58
N PHE A 247 -25.55 -0.15 2.65
CA PHE A 247 -24.81 -0.15 1.39
C PHE A 247 -25.20 0.98 0.43
N SER A 248 -26.40 1.56 0.55
CA SER A 248 -26.80 2.70 -0.28
C SER A 248 -26.01 3.93 0.12
N GLU A 249 -25.92 4.21 1.42
CA GLU A 249 -25.13 5.32 1.95
C GLU A 249 -23.64 5.13 1.64
N ALA A 250 -23.09 3.94 1.89
CA ALA A 250 -21.69 3.64 1.57
C ALA A 250 -21.37 3.82 0.06
N ARG A 251 -22.33 3.51 -0.82
CA ARG A 251 -22.21 3.68 -2.27
C ARG A 251 -22.15 5.16 -2.66
N GLU A 252 -22.98 6.01 -2.06
CA GLU A 252 -22.93 7.46 -2.27
C GLU A 252 -21.63 8.06 -1.74
N LEU A 253 -21.16 7.64 -0.55
CA LEU A 253 -19.88 8.09 0.01
C LEU A 253 -18.70 7.81 -0.94
N LEU A 254 -18.67 6.62 -1.55
CA LEU A 254 -17.66 6.26 -2.55
C LEU A 254 -17.76 7.12 -3.82
N ALA A 255 -18.98 7.35 -4.32
CA ALA A 255 -19.21 8.20 -5.50
C ALA A 255 -18.79 9.66 -5.24
N ASP A 256 -19.12 10.17 -4.06
CA ASP A 256 -18.83 11.53 -3.61
C ASP A 256 -17.33 11.76 -3.41
N CYS A 257 -16.63 10.77 -2.84
CA CYS A 257 -15.19 10.81 -2.68
C CYS A 257 -14.47 10.92 -4.03
N VAL A 258 -14.85 10.10 -5.02
CA VAL A 258 -14.27 10.17 -6.37
C VAL A 258 -14.63 11.47 -7.09
N ARG A 259 -15.88 11.93 -6.96
CA ARG A 259 -16.34 13.17 -7.58
C ARG A 259 -15.59 14.38 -7.04
N SER A 260 -15.42 14.47 -5.72
CA SER A 260 -14.75 15.59 -5.05
C SER A 260 -13.23 15.56 -5.23
N SER A 261 -12.60 14.39 -5.17
CA SER A 261 -11.14 14.26 -5.29
C SER A 261 -10.63 14.27 -6.74
N MET A 262 -11.44 13.80 -7.70
CA MET A 262 -10.98 13.56 -9.08
C MET A 262 -11.92 14.07 -10.19
N GLY A 263 -13.10 14.61 -9.84
CA GLY A 263 -14.08 15.08 -10.84
C GLY A 263 -14.70 13.96 -11.68
N ILE A 264 -14.67 12.71 -11.23
CA ILE A 264 -15.16 11.56 -11.98
C ILE A 264 -16.57 11.17 -11.49
N ASN A 265 -17.49 10.93 -12.44
CA ASN A 265 -18.80 10.35 -12.15
C ASN A 265 -18.67 8.82 -12.08
N LEU A 266 -18.50 8.29 -10.86
CA LEU A 266 -18.31 6.85 -10.63
C LEU A 266 -19.51 5.99 -11.06
N PRO A 267 -20.77 6.36 -10.75
CA PRO A 267 -21.94 5.61 -11.25
C PRO A 267 -21.97 5.47 -12.77
N ALA A 268 -21.69 6.55 -13.50
CA ALA A 268 -21.66 6.52 -14.96
C ALA A 268 -20.53 5.63 -15.50
N LEU A 269 -19.34 5.70 -14.87
CA LEU A 269 -18.20 4.87 -15.23
C LEU A 269 -18.47 3.38 -15.03
N VAL A 270 -19.10 3.00 -13.91
CA VAL A 270 -19.45 1.61 -13.63
C VAL A 270 -20.49 1.11 -14.63
N LYS A 271 -21.52 1.93 -14.92
CA LYS A 271 -22.58 1.59 -15.88
C LYS A 271 -22.05 1.40 -17.32
N SER A 272 -21.03 2.14 -17.73
CA SER A 272 -20.45 2.03 -19.08
C SER A 272 -19.36 0.96 -19.21
N SER A 273 -18.78 0.49 -18.09
CA SER A 273 -17.72 -0.52 -18.08
C SER A 273 -18.27 -1.96 -18.19
N ARG A 274 -17.80 -2.73 -19.17
CA ARG A 274 -18.21 -4.14 -19.37
C ARG A 274 -17.44 -5.06 -18.42
N CYS A 275 -16.13 -4.82 -18.27
CA CYS A 275 -15.27 -5.53 -17.33
C CYS A 275 -14.35 -4.56 -16.60
N VAL A 276 -13.63 -5.06 -15.58
CA VAL A 276 -12.68 -4.25 -14.81
C VAL A 276 -11.54 -3.70 -15.68
N PHE A 277 -11.14 -4.42 -16.73
CA PHE A 277 -10.06 -4.01 -17.62
C PHE A 277 -10.40 -2.81 -18.51
N ASP A 278 -11.69 -2.55 -18.79
CA ASP A 278 -12.10 -1.32 -19.47
C ASP A 278 -11.73 -0.08 -18.63
N VAL A 279 -11.62 -0.24 -17.30
CA VAL A 279 -11.32 0.85 -16.36
C VAL A 279 -9.86 0.79 -15.90
N ILE A 280 -9.40 -0.36 -15.40
CA ILE A 280 -8.03 -0.58 -14.92
C ILE A 280 -7.21 -1.21 -16.05
N GLY A 281 -6.22 -0.50 -16.57
CA GLY A 281 -5.52 -0.82 -17.82
C GLY A 281 -6.07 -0.05 -19.02
N GLY A 282 -7.39 0.14 -19.10
CA GLY A 282 -8.05 0.94 -20.15
C GLY A 282 -8.04 2.44 -19.89
N ARG A 283 -8.48 2.88 -18.70
CA ARG A 283 -8.59 4.30 -18.33
C ARG A 283 -7.56 4.74 -17.30
N PHE A 284 -7.35 3.93 -16.27
CA PHE A 284 -6.39 4.16 -15.20
C PHE A 284 -5.27 3.15 -15.29
N SER A 285 -4.03 3.60 -15.12
CA SER A 285 -2.89 2.70 -15.09
C SER A 285 -3.01 1.73 -13.90
N PRO A 286 -2.70 0.43 -14.08
CA PRO A 286 -2.58 -0.52 -12.98
C PRO A 286 -1.29 -0.32 -12.14
N ALA A 287 -0.44 0.65 -12.51
CA ALA A 287 0.73 1.00 -11.72
C ALA A 287 0.35 1.68 -10.39
N CYS A 288 1.30 1.70 -9.45
CA CYS A 288 1.09 2.20 -8.09
C CYS A 288 0.91 3.73 -8.00
N PHE A 289 1.08 4.49 -9.09
CA PHE A 289 0.92 5.94 -9.10
C PHE A 289 -0.47 6.34 -8.63
N ILE A 290 -0.53 7.28 -7.68
CA ILE A 290 -1.78 7.64 -7.00
C ILE A 290 -2.86 8.14 -7.96
N SER A 291 -2.46 8.79 -9.05
CA SER A 291 -3.38 9.29 -10.09
C SER A 291 -4.18 8.19 -10.78
N GLY A 292 -3.65 6.98 -10.87
CA GLY A 292 -4.34 5.81 -11.43
C GLY A 292 -4.94 4.91 -10.34
N SER A 293 -4.17 4.63 -9.30
CA SER A 293 -4.55 3.67 -8.28
C SER A 293 -5.68 4.14 -7.36
N TRP A 294 -5.75 5.44 -7.04
CA TRP A 294 -6.82 6.01 -6.20
C TRP A 294 -8.22 5.87 -6.82
N PRO A 295 -8.47 6.33 -8.06
CA PRO A 295 -9.78 6.10 -8.69
C PRO A 295 -10.03 4.61 -8.97
N ALA A 296 -9.00 3.80 -9.21
CA ALA A 296 -9.15 2.36 -9.43
C ALA A 296 -9.67 1.62 -8.17
N VAL A 297 -9.09 1.88 -6.99
CA VAL A 297 -9.53 1.23 -5.75
C VAL A 297 -10.95 1.65 -5.36
N LEU A 298 -11.31 2.92 -5.58
CA LEU A 298 -12.66 3.42 -5.33
C LEU A 298 -13.68 2.84 -6.32
N TYR A 299 -13.29 2.67 -7.59
CA TYR A 299 -14.09 1.95 -8.58
C TYR A 299 -14.37 0.51 -8.17
N LEU A 300 -13.35 -0.23 -7.72
CA LEU A 300 -13.52 -1.60 -7.24
C LEU A 300 -14.41 -1.65 -6.00
N GLY A 301 -14.18 -0.75 -5.03
CA GLY A 301 -15.00 -0.62 -3.83
C GLY A 301 -16.46 -0.33 -4.15
N TYR A 302 -16.74 0.56 -5.11
CA TYR A 302 -18.10 0.87 -5.53
C TYR A 302 -18.75 -0.29 -6.29
N ARG A 303 -18.03 -0.88 -7.26
CA ARG A 303 -18.56 -1.95 -8.12
C ARG A 303 -18.86 -3.22 -7.32
N TYR A 304 -18.03 -3.55 -6.33
CA TYR A 304 -18.10 -4.78 -5.56
C TYR A 304 -18.47 -4.57 -4.09
N LEU A 305 -19.12 -3.45 -3.78
CA LEU A 305 -19.47 -3.04 -2.41
C LEU A 305 -20.15 -4.15 -1.59
N GLU A 306 -21.09 -4.87 -2.22
CA GLU A 306 -21.89 -5.93 -1.60
C GLU A 306 -21.22 -7.31 -1.70
N ASN A 307 -20.11 -7.43 -2.43
CA ASN A 307 -19.37 -8.68 -2.62
C ASN A 307 -17.85 -8.44 -2.49
N PRO A 308 -17.34 -8.21 -1.26
CA PRO A 308 -15.94 -7.87 -1.05
C PRO A 308 -14.98 -8.94 -1.56
N ARG A 309 -15.35 -10.23 -1.48
CA ARG A 309 -14.53 -11.32 -2.04
C ARG A 309 -14.29 -11.12 -3.53
N GLN A 310 -15.35 -10.82 -4.29
CA GLN A 310 -15.24 -10.56 -5.71
C GLN A 310 -14.42 -9.30 -6.01
N GLY A 311 -14.53 -8.27 -5.17
CA GLY A 311 -13.69 -7.06 -5.28
C GLY A 311 -12.21 -7.35 -5.08
N LEU A 312 -11.86 -8.19 -4.11
CA LEU A 312 -10.48 -8.60 -3.86
C LEU A 312 -9.90 -9.44 -5.01
N THR A 313 -10.67 -10.42 -5.52
CA THR A 313 -10.24 -11.25 -6.66
C THR A 313 -10.27 -10.53 -8.01
N ALA A 314 -10.92 -9.36 -8.10
CA ALA A 314 -10.88 -8.52 -9.29
C ALA A 314 -9.73 -7.50 -9.24
N ASN A 315 -9.24 -7.21 -8.04
CA ASN A 315 -8.04 -6.39 -7.82
C ASN A 315 -6.75 -7.19 -8.06
N ALA A 316 -6.72 -8.45 -7.60
CA ALA A 316 -5.71 -9.43 -7.95
C ALA A 316 -5.95 -9.93 -9.38
#